data_AF-A0A958IZR8-F1
#
_entry.id   AF-A0A958IZR8-F1
#
_cell.length_a   1.000
_cell.length_b   1.000
_cell.length_c   1.000
_cell.angle_alpha   90.00
_cell.angle_beta   90.00
_cell.angle_gamma   90.00
#
_symmetry.space_group_name_H-M   'P 1'
#
loop_
_entity.id
_entity.type
_entity.pdbx_description
1 polymer ?
#
loop_
_entity_poly.entity_id
_entity_poly.type
_entity_poly.pdbx_seq_one_letter_code
_entity_poly.pdbx_strand_id
1 'polypeptide(L)'
;MATKHKPSFIEKIAEKLRLIPDLHENSADVVDLPRLTEPGKLTDYPPPEQWDDWTEYEAKSGFRREKRNYMIVPTQCFNCESGCGLLSYVDKKTLEVRKFEGNP
;
A
#
# COMPACT_ATOMS: atom_id res chain seq x y z
N MET A 1 1.19 -9.43 -17.58
CA MET A 1 0.05 -10.09 -16.92
C MET A 1 0.47 -10.51 -15.52
N ALA A 2 -0.14 -9.96 -14.47
CA ALA A 2 0.05 -10.48 -13.12
C ALA A 2 -0.68 -11.83 -13.04
N THR A 3 0.07 -12.93 -12.88
CA THR A 3 -0.51 -14.25 -12.75
C THR A 3 -1.18 -14.36 -11.38
N LYS A 4 -2.47 -14.70 -11.35
CA LYS A 4 -3.17 -14.99 -10.09
C LYS A 4 -2.48 -16.19 -9.44
N HIS A 5 -1.99 -16.02 -8.22
CA HIS A 5 -1.23 -17.06 -7.51
C HIS A 5 -2.12 -18.30 -7.32
N LYS A 6 -1.60 -19.48 -7.69
CA LYS A 6 -2.28 -20.75 -7.44
C LYS A 6 -1.69 -21.38 -6.18
N PRO A 7 -2.51 -21.76 -5.18
CA PRO A 7 -2.02 -22.36 -3.94
C PRO A 7 -1.22 -23.63 -4.23
N SER A 8 0.00 -23.68 -3.72
CA SER A 8 0.85 -24.86 -3.72
C SER A 8 0.31 -25.94 -2.77
N PHE A 9 0.88 -27.14 -2.86
CA PHE A 9 0.52 -28.23 -1.96
C PHE A 9 0.84 -27.91 -0.49
N ILE A 10 1.96 -27.23 -0.23
CA ILE A 10 2.39 -26.86 1.12
C ILE A 10 1.42 -25.85 1.73
N GLU A 11 1.00 -24.83 0.96
CA GLU A 11 0.04 -23.82 1.42
C GLU A 11 -1.30 -24.46 1.78
N LYS A 12 -1.85 -25.32 0.91
CA LYS A 12 -3.11 -26.02 1.19
C LYS A 12 -3.07 -26.84 2.47
N ILE A 13 -1.94 -27.52 2.75
CA ILE A 13 -1.78 -28.27 4.00
C ILE A 13 -1.68 -27.32 5.18
N ALA A 14 -0.88 -26.25 5.06
CA ALA A 14 -0.68 -25.28 6.14
C ALA A 14 -1.99 -24.55 6.51
N GLU A 15 -2.80 -24.18 5.53
CA GLU A 15 -4.14 -23.60 5.73
C GLU A 15 -5.09 -24.60 6.40
N LYS A 16 -5.12 -25.85 5.92
CA LYS A 16 -5.97 -26.90 6.50
C LYS A 16 -5.59 -27.25 7.94
N LEU A 17 -4.31 -27.21 8.27
CA LEU A 17 -3.79 -27.38 9.63
C LEU A 17 -3.90 -26.09 10.47
N ARG A 18 -4.40 -24.98 9.91
CA ARG A 18 -4.49 -23.64 10.52
C ARG A 18 -3.14 -23.13 11.05
N LEU A 19 -2.04 -23.53 10.42
CA LEU A 19 -0.71 -22.97 10.67
C LEU A 19 -0.59 -21.56 10.08
N ILE A 20 -1.30 -21.31 8.97
CA ILE A 20 -1.46 -19.99 8.35
C ILE A 20 -2.96 -19.70 8.15
N PRO A 21 -3.38 -18.42 8.14
CA PRO A 21 -4.73 -18.05 7.73
C PRO A 21 -4.97 -18.41 6.26
N ASP A 22 -6.24 -18.56 5.89
CA ASP A 22 -6.62 -18.74 4.48
C ASP A 22 -6.27 -17.46 3.69
N LEU A 23 -5.30 -17.57 2.79
CA LEU A 23 -4.83 -16.46 1.96
C LEU A 23 -5.58 -16.38 0.63
N HIS A 24 -6.53 -17.28 0.40
CA HIS A 24 -7.18 -17.53 -0.88
C HIS A 24 -8.70 -17.25 -0.85
N GLU A 25 -9.34 -17.30 0.31
CA GLU A 25 -10.65 -16.71 0.56
C GLU A 25 -10.58 -15.18 0.39
N ASN A 26 -11.38 -14.62 -0.53
CA ASN A 26 -11.52 -13.19 -0.87
C ASN A 26 -10.59 -12.58 -1.94
N SER A 27 -9.89 -13.39 -2.75
CA SER A 27 -9.15 -12.87 -3.92
C SER A 27 -10.03 -12.51 -5.14
N ALA A 28 -11.36 -12.58 -5.01
CA ALA A 28 -12.31 -12.30 -6.09
C ALA A 28 -12.88 -10.86 -6.04
N ASP A 29 -12.96 -10.25 -4.85
CA ASP A 29 -13.63 -8.95 -4.66
C ASP A 29 -12.66 -7.76 -4.51
N VAL A 30 -11.36 -8.02 -4.40
CA VAL A 30 -10.35 -6.95 -4.42
C VAL A 30 -10.03 -6.63 -5.88
N VAL A 31 -10.70 -5.62 -6.43
CA VAL A 31 -10.26 -4.99 -7.70
C VAL A 31 -8.78 -4.62 -7.51
N ASP A 32 -7.88 -5.14 -8.33
CA ASP A 32 -6.46 -4.76 -8.20
C ASP A 32 -6.28 -3.27 -8.47
N LEU A 33 -5.41 -2.60 -7.70
CA LEU A 33 -5.02 -1.24 -8.05
C LEU A 33 -4.25 -1.27 -9.36
N PRO A 34 -4.50 -0.31 -10.27
CA PRO A 34 -3.72 -0.21 -11.49
C PRO A 34 -2.25 0.04 -11.12
N ARG A 35 -1.34 -0.59 -11.87
CA ARG A 35 0.08 -0.25 -11.75
C ARG A 35 0.30 1.12 -12.37
N LEU A 36 1.13 1.94 -11.74
CA LEU A 36 1.53 3.24 -12.29
C LEU A 36 2.43 3.11 -13.52
N THR A 37 3.25 2.07 -13.55
CA THR A 37 4.25 1.83 -14.57
C THR A 37 4.13 0.42 -15.14
N GLU A 38 4.70 0.25 -16.33
CA GLU A 38 4.82 -1.06 -16.96
C GLU A 38 5.62 -2.05 -16.10
N PRO A 39 5.33 -3.37 -16.17
CA PRO A 39 6.07 -4.38 -15.42
C PRO A 39 7.58 -4.28 -15.68
N GLY A 40 8.37 -4.21 -14.60
CA GLY A 40 9.83 -4.10 -14.68
C GLY A 40 10.35 -2.66 -14.57
N LYS A 41 9.49 -1.65 -14.59
CA LYS A 41 9.84 -0.25 -14.32
C LYS A 41 9.35 0.15 -12.93
N LEU A 42 10.26 0.56 -12.06
CA LEU A 42 9.92 1.07 -10.73
C LEU A 42 9.59 2.57 -10.80
N THR A 43 8.81 3.04 -9.83
CA THR A 43 8.55 4.46 -9.57
C THR A 43 8.85 4.72 -8.10
N ASP A 44 9.49 5.85 -7.82
CA ASP A 44 9.99 6.17 -6.49
C ASP A 44 8.88 6.74 -5.59
N TYR A 45 7.89 7.42 -6.17
CA TYR A 45 6.82 8.09 -5.44
C TYR A 45 5.57 8.34 -6.31
N PRO A 46 4.40 8.58 -5.69
CA PRO A 46 3.18 8.94 -6.41
C PRO A 46 3.31 10.27 -7.18
N PRO A 47 2.79 10.40 -8.41
CA PRO A 47 2.80 11.65 -9.16
C PRO A 47 2.18 12.81 -8.36
N PRO A 48 2.85 13.97 -8.24
CA PRO A 48 2.35 15.12 -7.47
C PRO A 48 0.95 15.59 -7.89
N GLU A 49 0.60 15.42 -9.17
CA GLU A 49 -0.72 15.80 -9.71
C GLU A 49 -1.86 14.94 -9.13
N GLN A 50 -1.54 13.81 -8.49
CA GLN A 50 -2.51 12.89 -7.89
C GLN A 50 -2.50 12.96 -6.35
N TRP A 51 -1.67 13.80 -5.73
CA TRP A 51 -1.53 13.85 -4.27
C TRP A 51 -2.81 14.24 -3.54
N ASP A 52 -3.69 15.01 -4.15
CA ASP A 52 -4.98 15.38 -3.56
C ASP A 52 -5.95 14.18 -3.44
N ASP A 53 -5.79 13.13 -4.28
CA ASP A 53 -6.64 11.94 -4.26
C ASP A 53 -5.88 10.66 -4.64
N TRP A 54 -4.91 10.29 -3.80
CA TRP A 54 -4.07 9.12 -4.03
C TRP A 54 -4.70 7.86 -3.44
N THR A 55 -4.80 6.79 -4.23
CA THR A 55 -5.29 5.49 -3.73
C THR A 55 -4.17 4.45 -3.76
N GLU A 56 -3.85 3.88 -2.59
CA GLU A 56 -2.90 2.78 -2.46
C GLU A 56 -3.39 1.72 -1.46
N TYR A 57 -2.64 0.61 -1.37
CA TYR A 57 -2.88 -0.37 -0.31
C TYR A 57 -2.37 0.16 1.03
N GLU A 58 -3.15 -0.05 2.08
CA GLU A 58 -2.82 0.41 3.43
C GLU A 58 -1.58 -0.34 3.96
N ALA A 59 -0.56 0.43 4.34
CA ALA A 59 0.73 -0.08 4.80
C ALA A 59 0.63 -0.89 6.09
N LYS A 60 -0.36 -0.60 6.94
CA LYS A 60 -0.57 -1.29 8.22
C LYS A 60 -1.39 -2.58 8.12
N SER A 61 -1.87 -2.95 6.93
CA SER A 61 -2.76 -4.11 6.71
C SER A 61 -2.05 -5.47 6.67
N GLY A 62 -0.71 -5.47 6.67
CA GLY A 62 0.07 -6.69 6.49
C GLY A 62 -0.24 -7.37 5.16
N PHE A 63 -0.69 -8.63 5.22
CA PHE A 63 -1.01 -9.43 4.04
C PHE A 63 -2.35 -9.09 3.36
N ARG A 64 -3.18 -8.25 4.02
CA ARG A 64 -4.48 -7.89 3.47
C ARG A 64 -4.34 -6.75 2.46
N ARG A 65 -4.97 -6.90 1.29
CA ARG A 65 -4.98 -5.89 0.23
C ARG A 65 -6.08 -4.85 0.48
N GLU A 66 -6.01 -4.15 1.61
CA GLU A 66 -6.99 -3.12 1.98
C GLU A 66 -6.68 -1.82 1.23
N LYS A 67 -7.59 -1.34 0.38
CA LYS A 67 -7.43 -0.08 -0.34
C LYS A 67 -7.76 1.11 0.55
N ARG A 68 -7.02 2.20 0.36
CA ARG A 68 -7.24 3.42 1.11
C ARG A 68 -6.92 4.65 0.27
N ASN A 69 -7.70 5.70 0.47
CA ASN A 69 -7.59 6.97 -0.24
C ASN A 69 -6.96 8.00 0.70
N TYR A 70 -5.92 8.66 0.20
CA TYR A 70 -5.08 9.60 0.93
C TYR A 70 -5.03 10.95 0.24
N MET A 71 -4.85 11.99 1.05
CA MET A 71 -4.21 13.23 0.63
C MET A 71 -2.74 13.14 1.03
N ILE A 72 -1.84 13.34 0.07
CA ILE A 72 -0.41 13.41 0.32
C ILE A 72 -0.02 14.87 0.50
N VAL A 73 0.50 15.20 1.69
CA VAL A 73 0.83 16.58 2.05
C VAL A 73 2.33 16.69 2.31
N PRO A 74 3.07 17.52 1.54
CA PRO A 74 4.47 17.82 1.82
C PRO A 74 4.63 18.46 3.20
N THR A 75 5.60 17.97 3.95
CA THR A 75 5.91 18.43 5.30
C THR A 75 7.41 18.35 5.58
N GLN A 76 7.84 18.91 6.71
CA GLN A 76 9.26 18.99 7.09
C GLN A 76 9.47 18.42 8.49
N CYS A 77 10.51 17.60 8.64
CA CYS A 77 10.94 17.09 9.95
C CYS A 77 11.70 18.17 10.72
N PHE A 78 11.26 18.47 11.95
CA PHE A 78 11.88 19.45 12.84
C PHE A 78 12.61 18.83 14.05
N ASN A 79 12.78 17.50 14.09
CA ASN A 79 13.33 16.82 15.28
C ASN A 79 14.82 17.11 15.52
N CYS A 80 15.62 17.25 14.46
CA CYS A 80 17.07 17.42 14.54
C CYS A 80 17.58 18.71 13.87
N GLU A 81 16.70 19.64 13.52
CA GLU A 81 17.01 20.88 12.76
C GLU A 81 17.57 20.67 11.34
N SER A 82 17.75 19.42 10.89
CA SER A 82 18.23 19.10 9.52
C SER A 82 17.21 19.39 8.41
N GLY A 83 15.94 19.59 8.77
CA GLY A 83 14.89 20.00 7.83
C GLY A 83 14.56 18.97 6.74
N CYS A 84 14.67 17.67 7.02
CA CYS A 84 14.38 16.62 6.03
C CYS A 84 12.95 16.78 5.48
N GLY A 85 12.82 16.80 4.16
CA GLY A 85 11.53 16.78 3.48
C GLY A 85 10.83 15.44 3.69
N LEU A 86 9.55 15.48 4.03
CA LEU A 86 8.70 14.32 4.25
C LEU A 86 7.37 14.49 3.50
N LEU A 87 6.72 13.37 3.20
CA LEU A 87 5.35 13.31 2.69
C LEU A 87 4.45 12.68 3.74
N SER A 88 3.43 13.41 4.18
CA SER A 88 2.41 12.91 5.10
C SER A 88 1.25 12.29 4.33
N TYR A 89 0.94 11.02 4.58
CA TYR A 89 -0.21 10.34 4.01
C TYR A 89 -1.38 10.48 4.97
N VAL A 90 -2.33 11.36 4.63
CA VAL A 90 -3.50 11.68 5.45
C VAL A 90 -4.71 10.95 4.89
N ASP A 91 -5.40 10.16 5.71
CA ASP A 91 -6.64 9.50 5.29
C ASP A 91 -7.72 10.52 4.92
N LYS A 92 -8.33 10.43 3.74
CA LYS A 92 -9.35 11.41 3.29
C LYS A 92 -10.67 11.34 4.05
N LYS A 93 -11.00 10.20 4.64
CA LYS A 93 -12.24 9.98 5.40
C LYS A 93 -12.09 10.42 6.86
N THR A 94 -10.97 10.07 7.50
CA THR A 94 -10.76 10.31 8.94
C THR A 94 -9.90 11.53 9.23
N LEU A 95 -9.17 12.05 8.24
CA LEU A 95 -8.18 13.13 8.36
C LEU A 95 -7.01 12.78 9.30
N GLU A 96 -6.84 11.51 9.63
CA GLU A 96 -5.72 11.06 10.45
C GLU A 96 -4.48 10.81 9.60
N VAL A 97 -3.32 11.17 10.14
CA VAL A 97 -2.03 10.82 9.54
C VAL A 97 -1.79 9.32 9.70
N ARG A 98 -1.55 8.62 8.59
CA ARG A 98 -1.39 7.17 8.56
C ARG A 98 0.07 6.75 8.53
N LYS A 99 0.90 7.47 7.77
CA LYS A 99 2.35 7.27 7.65
C LYS A 99 3.05 8.53 7.14
N PHE A 100 4.38 8.55 7.30
CA PHE A 100 5.27 9.51 6.67
C PHE A 100 6.26 8.75 5.78
N GLU A 101 6.53 9.29 4.60
CA GLU A 101 7.58 8.84 3.68
C GLU A 101 8.57 9.98 3.45
N GLY A 102 9.76 9.71 2.93
CA GLY A 102 10.68 10.76 2.48
C GLY A 102 10.06 11.55 1.32
N ASN A 103 10.27 12.88 1.29
CA ASN A 103 9.96 13.68 0.10
C ASN A 103 11.17 13.66 -0.84
N PRO A 104 11.06 13.05 -2.03
CA PRO A 104 12.17 12.91 -2.98
C PRO A 104 12.60 14.22 -3.63
#